data_AF-A0A0F9QFA5-F1
#
_entry.id   AF-A0A0F9QFA5-F1
#
_cell.length_a   1.000
_cell.length_b   1.000
_cell.length_c   1.000
_cell.angle_alpha   90.00
_cell.angle_beta   90.00
_cell.angle_gamma   90.00
#
_symmetry.space_group_name_H-M   'P 1'
#
loop_
_entity.id
_entity.type
_entity.pdbx_description
1 polymer ?
#
loop_
_entity_poly.entity_id
_entity_poly.type
_entity_poly.pdbx_seq_one_letter_code
_entity_poly.pdbx_strand_id
1 'polypeptide(L)' 'MNLIRLKAKKINGSYTERVCEPYSFREKKNGTIFHFFCRLRNDWRSLRLDNIFLVEILEEKYDPREIVEF' A
#
# COMPACT_ATOMS: atom_id res chain seq x y z
N MET A 1 5.94 -11.56 6.72
CA MET A 1 4.58 -11.25 6.20
C MET A 1 4.56 -11.38 4.68
N ASN A 2 3.41 -11.45 4.02
CA ASN A 2 3.31 -11.53 2.56
C ASN A 2 3.37 -10.14 1.91
N LEU A 3 4.09 -10.02 0.80
CA LEU A 3 3.98 -8.85 -0.07
C LEU A 3 2.56 -8.77 -0.64
N ILE A 4 2.14 -7.55 -0.97
CA ILE A 4 0.91 -7.34 -1.71
C ILE A 4 1.19 -6.61 -3.01
N ARG A 5 0.46 -6.96 -4.06
CA ARG A 5 0.32 -6.16 -5.26
C ARG A 5 -0.98 -5.36 -5.16
N LEU A 6 -0.92 -4.06 -5.43
CA LEU A 6 -2.12 -3.21 -5.46
C LEU A 6 -2.22 -2.42 -6.75
N LYS A 7 -3.46 -2.11 -7.15
CA LYS A 7 -3.77 -1.09 -8.16
C LYS A 7 -4.61 0.02 -7.55
N ALA A 8 -4.22 1.25 -7.82
CA ALA A 8 -4.90 2.44 -7.31
C ALA A 8 -5.14 3.49 -8.40
N LYS A 9 -6.31 4.14 -8.36
CA LYS A 9 -6.70 5.22 -9.28
C LYS A 9 -5.90 6.49 -8.98
N LYS A 10 -5.53 7.21 -10.04
CA LYS A 10 -5.00 8.57 -9.98
C LYS A 10 -6.11 9.58 -10.31
N ILE A 11 -5.84 10.85 -10.04
CA ILE A 11 -6.75 11.97 -10.32
C ILE A 11 -7.10 12.04 -11.82
N ASN A 12 -6.15 11.74 -12.70
CA ASN A 12 -6.36 11.79 -14.16
C ASN A 12 -7.05 10.55 -14.75
N GLY A 13 -7.67 9.69 -13.91
CA GLY A 13 -8.35 8.47 -14.35
C GLY A 13 -7.43 7.28 -14.68
N SER A 14 -6.12 7.50 -14.86
CA SER A 14 -5.15 6.39 -14.98
C SER A 14 -4.96 5.68 -13.63
N TYR A 15 -4.24 4.56 -13.62
CA TYR A 15 -3.91 3.86 -12.38
C TYR A 15 -2.39 3.72 -12.17
N THR A 16 -2.01 3.40 -10.93
CA THR A 16 -0.67 2.89 -10.59
C THR A 16 -0.77 1.46 -10.11
N GLU A 17 0.21 0.65 -10.46
CA GLU A 17 0.45 -0.67 -9.88
C GLU A 17 1.70 -0.64 -9.02
N ARG A 18 1.68 -1.32 -7.87
CA ARG A 18 2.76 -1.34 -6.88
C ARG A 18 2.84 -2.71 -6.21
N VAL A 19 4.07 -3.19 -5.99
CA VAL A 19 4.37 -4.25 -5.02
C VAL A 19 4.83 -3.58 -3.73
N CYS A 20 4.17 -3.91 -2.64
CA CYS A 20 4.23 -3.20 -1.39
C CYS A 20 4.53 -4.15 -0.23
N GLU A 21 5.27 -3.63 0.74
CA GLU A 21 5.39 -4.20 2.09
C GLU A 21 4.40 -3.44 2.99
N PRO A 22 3.24 -4.05 3.36
CA PRO A 22 2.27 -3.40 4.23
C PRO A 22 2.86 -2.95 5.56
N TYR A 23 2.40 -1.80 6.06
CA TYR A 23 2.88 -1.28 7.33
C TYR A 23 1.77 -0.82 8.27
N SER A 24 0.89 0.09 7.85
CA SER A 24 -0.17 0.55 8.75
C SER A 24 -1.38 1.14 8.04
N PHE A 25 -2.50 1.16 8.74
CA PHE A 25 -3.67 1.96 8.40
C PHE A 25 -3.83 3.10 9.40
N ARG A 26 -4.07 4.31 8.90
CA ARG A 26 -4.25 5.48 9.74
C ARG A 26 -5.52 6.20 9.38
N GLU A 27 -6.43 6.27 10.35
CA GLU A 27 -7.69 7.00 10.23
C GLU A 27 -7.45 8.52 10.20
N LYS A 28 -8.11 9.19 9.26
CA LYS A 28 -8.19 10.65 9.19
C LYS A 28 -9.66 11.06 9.04
N LYS A 29 -9.96 12.33 9.33
CA LYS A 29 -11.33 12.88 9.23
C LYS A 29 -12.03 12.62 7.88
N ASN A 30 -11.26 12.45 6.81
CA ASN A 30 -11.75 12.28 5.45
C ASN A 30 -11.53 10.86 4.90
N GLY A 31 -11.19 9.88 5.73
CA GLY A 31 -11.00 8.47 5.34
C GLY A 31 -9.66 7.89 5.77
N THR A 32 -9.45 6.61 5.45
CA THR A 32 -8.28 5.82 5.85
C THR A 32 -7.12 5.99 4.88
N ILE A 33 -5.91 6.13 5.43
CA ILE A 33 -4.66 6.12 4.67
C ILE A 33 -3.93 4.81 4.92
N PHE A 34 -3.61 4.09 3.85
CA PHE A 34 -2.74 2.92 3.88
C PHE A 34 -1.28 3.35 3.67
N HIS A 35 -0.41 2.98 4.59
CA HIS A 35 1.03 3.22 4.56
C HIS A 35 1.79 1.93 4.28
N PHE A 36 2.78 1.99 3.40
CA PHE A 36 3.56 0.83 2.97
C PHE A 36 4.93 1.24 2.44
N PHE A 37 5.89 0.31 2.45
CA PHE A 37 7.15 0.49 1.74
C PHE A 37 7.00 0.02 0.28
N CYS A 38 7.33 0.90 -0.67
CA CYS A 38 7.14 0.68 -2.09
C CYS A 38 8.44 0.17 -2.73
N ARG A 39 8.53 -1.13 -3.05
CA ARG A 39 9.76 -1.73 -3.59
C ARG A 39 10.25 -1.09 -4.88
N LEU A 40 9.33 -0.76 -5.80
CA LEU A 40 9.66 -0.10 -7.07
C LEU A 40 10.32 1.29 -6.87
N ARG A 41 9.96 1.99 -5.79
CA ARG A 41 10.48 3.34 -5.50
C ARG A 41 11.59 3.33 -4.45
N ASN A 42 11.80 2.18 -3.82
CA ASN A 42 12.69 2.00 -2.67
C ASN A 42 12.47 3.05 -1.57
N ASP A 43 11.20 3.36 -1.28
CA ASP A 43 10.81 4.42 -0.33
C ASP A 43 9.41 4.18 0.27
N TRP A 44 9.14 4.83 1.41
CA TRP A 44 7.85 4.83 2.09
C TRP A 44 6.82 5.63 1.32
N ARG A 45 5.63 5.04 1.12
CA ARG A 45 4.53 5.68 0.39
C ARG A 45 3.22 5.47 1.15
N SER A 46 2.23 6.25 0.74
CA SER A 46 0.87 6.10 1.23
C SER A 46 -0.14 6.32 0.11
N LEU A 47 -1.29 5.67 0.26
CA LEU A 47 -2.45 5.82 -0.61
C LEU A 47 -3.71 5.92 0.24
N ARG A 48 -4.70 6.68 -0.23
CA ARG A 48 -6.04 6.63 0.36
C ARG A 48 -6.66 5.28 0.02
N LEU A 49 -7.29 4.64 1.00
CA LEU A 49 -7.89 3.32 0.81
C LEU A 49 -8.91 3.34 -0.35
N ASP A 50 -9.73 4.38 -0.42
CA ASP A 50 -10.77 4.58 -1.44
C ASP A 50 -10.24 4.63 -2.89
N ASN A 51 -8.95 4.91 -3.05
CA ASN A 51 -8.33 4.92 -4.38
C ASN A 51 -7.88 3.53 -4.83
N ILE A 52 -7.76 2.56 -3.92
CA ILE A 52 -7.31 1.18 -4.19
C ILE A 52 -8.51 0.37 -4.67
N PHE A 53 -8.39 -0.25 -5.86
CA PHE A 53 -9.48 -1.04 -6.45
C PHE A 53 -9.11 -2.50 -6.69
N LEU A 54 -7.85 -2.87 -6.47
CA LEU A 54 -7.39 -4.26 -6.54
C LEU A 54 -6.26 -4.47 -5.53
N VAL A 55 -6.34 -5.56 -4.78
CA VAL A 55 -5.28 -6.05 -3.88
C VAL A 55 -5.14 -7.55 -4.11
N GLU A 56 -3.90 -7.99 -4.29
CA GLU A 56 -3.52 -9.39 -4.45
C GLU A 56 -2.42 -9.71 -3.44
N ILE A 57 -2.61 -10.76 -2.64
CA ILE A 57 -1.58 -11.26 -1.73
C ILE A 57 -0.62 -12.12 -2.56
N LEU A 58 0.66 -11.79 -2.50
CA LEU A 58 1.71 -12.50 -3.22
C LEU A 58 2.32 -13.61 -2.35
N GLU A 59 2.92 -14.61 -2.97
CA GLU A 59 3.62 -15.69 -2.25
C GLU A 59 4.93 -15.19 -1.62
N GLU A 60 5.56 -14.18 -2.24
CA GLU A 60 6.77 -13.57 -1.74
C GLU A 60 6.58 -12.96 -0.34
N LYS A 61 7.56 -13.20 0.52
CA LYS A 61 7.57 -12.70 1.88
C LYS A 61 8.48 -11.48 2.03
N TYR A 62 8.21 -10.69 3.05
CA TYR A 62 9.11 -9.66 3.55
C TYR A 62 9.21 -9.73 5.07
N ASP A 63 10.33 -9.22 5.57
CA ASP A 63 10.54 -8.90 6.97
C ASP A 63 10.14 -7.44 7.19
N PRO A 64 9.20 -7.14 8.10
CA PRO A 64 8.79 -5.77 8.37
C PRO A 64 9.96 -4.89 8.77
N ARG A 65 10.04 -3.71 8.14
CA ARG A 65 11.08 -2.72 8.42
C ARG A 65 10.88 -2.02 9.76
N GLU A 66 9.64 -2.00 10.23
CA GLU A 66 9.16 -1.37 11.44
C GLU A 66 8.13 -2.29 12.10
N ILE A 67 7.85 -2.06 13.38
CA ILE A 67 6.74 -2.75 14.07
C ILE A 67 5.44 -2.35 13.37
N VAL A 68 4.76 -3.35 12.80
CA VAL A 68 3.54 -3.14 12.02
C VAL A 68 2.39 -2.70 12.93
N GLU A 69 1.72 -1.62 12.54
CA GLU A 69 0.60 -1.02 13.28
C GLU A 69 -0.69 -1.15 12.45
N PHE A 70 -1.48 -2.19 12.70
CA PHE A 70 -2.78 -2.37 12.04
C PHE A 70 -3.93 -1.91 12.93
#